data_AF-G0M9B1-F1
#
_entry.id   AF-G0M9B1-F1
#
_cell.length_a   1.000
_cell.length_b   1.000
_cell.length_c   1.000
_cell.angle_alpha   90.00
_cell.angle_beta   90.00
_cell.angle_gamma   90.00
#
_symmetry.space_group_name_H-M   'P 1'
#
loop_
_entity.id
_entity.type
_entity.pdbx_description
1 polymer ?
#
loop_
_entity_poly.entity_id
_entity_poly.type
_entity_poly.pdbx_seq_one_letter_code
_entity_poly.pdbx_strand_id
1 'polypeptide(L)'
;MCHTSLLFLIYLVVPVTGNRFTFDSTSLVSTTENWLHEEIPCIGDRIRFDNTLPVVAFMDHNVNVESIQLPDNGLIIFTDNGIDLGGDANWQCAKNNLEESKDVFFTRDSRHDTSFYNPKNWIPEHKRFLHMNQVPSEEDDVIVSHISAVQMYLDIPVKVNEFKWYSREVSSFIFHLELPYSYSNPSANCVTVPTTIFL
;
A
#
# COMPACT_ATOMS: atom_id res chain seq x y z
N MET A 1 -64.36 -25.37 -4.03
CA MET A 1 -63.27 -25.28 -3.04
C MET A 1 -61.99 -25.10 -3.81
N CYS A 2 -61.51 -23.85 -3.92
CA CYS A 2 -60.30 -23.51 -4.67
C CYS A 2 -59.20 -23.32 -3.64
N HIS A 3 -58.27 -24.28 -3.54
CA HIS A 3 -57.08 -24.16 -2.72
C HIS A 3 -56.08 -23.26 -3.45
N THR A 4 -56.12 -21.96 -3.18
CA THR A 4 -55.04 -21.05 -3.53
C THR A 4 -53.88 -21.28 -2.59
N SER A 5 -52.92 -22.09 -3.05
CA SER A 5 -51.58 -22.20 -2.46
C SER A 5 -50.87 -20.85 -2.64
N LEU A 6 -50.90 -20.02 -1.60
CA LEU A 6 -50.20 -18.75 -1.57
C LEU A 6 -48.74 -19.02 -1.16
N LEU A 7 -47.88 -19.28 -2.14
CA LEU A 7 -46.43 -19.30 -1.96
C LEU A 7 -45.97 -17.87 -1.62
N PHE A 8 -45.85 -17.58 -0.33
CA PHE A 8 -45.17 -16.39 0.18
C PHE A 8 -43.67 -16.51 -0.14
N LEU A 9 -43.28 -16.01 -1.32
CA LEU A 9 -41.88 -15.72 -1.60
C LEU A 9 -41.51 -14.46 -0.82
N ILE A 10 -41.16 -14.63 0.45
CA ILE A 10 -40.55 -13.56 1.24
C ILE A 10 -39.18 -13.34 0.61
N TYR A 11 -39.07 -12.32 -0.24
CA TYR A 11 -37.79 -11.71 -0.61
C TYR A 11 -37.21 -11.14 0.68
N LEU A 12 -36.44 -11.96 1.40
CA LEU A 12 -35.51 -11.46 2.41
C LEU A 12 -34.47 -10.66 1.64
N VAL A 13 -34.70 -9.35 1.51
CA VAL A 13 -33.63 -8.40 1.21
C VAL A 13 -32.75 -8.38 2.46
N VAL A 14 -31.90 -9.41 2.58
CA VAL A 14 -30.83 -9.37 3.56
C VAL A 14 -29.93 -8.23 3.10
N PRO A 15 -29.68 -7.20 3.92
CA PRO A 15 -28.63 -6.25 3.59
C PRO A 15 -27.36 -7.08 3.43
N VAL A 16 -26.81 -7.12 2.21
CA VAL A 16 -25.47 -7.65 2.00
C VAL A 16 -24.56 -6.69 2.75
N THR A 17 -24.24 -7.03 3.99
CA THR A 17 -23.21 -6.32 4.74
C THR A 17 -21.91 -6.75 4.12
N GLY A 18 -21.25 -5.82 3.43
CA GLY A 18 -19.89 -6.04 2.97
C GLY A 18 -18.96 -6.35 4.14
N ASN A 19 -17.85 -6.96 3.82
CA ASN A 19 -16.78 -7.20 4.76
C ASN A 19 -15.88 -5.97 4.86
N ARG A 20 -15.05 -5.96 5.90
CA ARG A 20 -14.01 -4.95 6.09
C ARG A 20 -12.66 -5.55 5.76
N PHE A 21 -11.86 -4.79 5.02
CA PHE A 21 -10.52 -5.17 4.60
C PHE A 21 -9.51 -4.12 5.04
N THR A 22 -8.43 -4.58 5.66
CA THR A 22 -7.30 -3.74 6.02
C THR A 22 -6.17 -3.99 5.02
N PHE A 23 -5.61 -2.91 4.46
CA PHE A 23 -4.42 -3.01 3.62
C PHE A 23 -3.17 -3.16 4.51
N ASP A 24 -2.38 -4.20 4.29
CA ASP A 24 -1.26 -4.59 5.16
C ASP A 24 0.12 -4.48 4.48
N SER A 25 0.15 -4.00 3.24
CA SER A 25 1.38 -3.93 2.45
C SER A 25 2.17 -2.65 2.76
N THR A 26 2.92 -2.66 3.87
CA THR A 26 3.65 -1.47 4.36
C THR A 26 4.92 -1.14 3.57
N SER A 27 5.32 0.13 3.58
CA SER A 27 6.53 0.70 2.98
C SER A 27 7.55 1.14 4.05
N LEU A 28 7.54 0.49 5.21
CA LEU A 28 8.41 0.83 6.34
C LEU A 28 9.84 0.33 6.08
N VAL A 29 10.81 1.17 6.43
CA VAL A 29 12.25 0.88 6.28
C VAL A 29 12.71 -0.22 7.25
N SER A 30 12.08 -0.33 8.42
CA SER A 30 12.35 -1.41 9.38
C SER A 30 11.83 -2.80 8.96
N THR A 31 11.01 -2.90 7.90
CA THR A 31 10.41 -4.15 7.46
C THR A 31 11.30 -4.87 6.45
N THR A 32 11.72 -6.10 6.79
CA THR A 32 12.63 -6.93 6.00
C THR A 32 12.13 -7.19 4.56
N GLU A 33 10.83 -7.38 4.37
CA GLU A 33 10.23 -7.68 3.06
C GLU A 33 10.36 -6.52 2.04
N ASN A 34 10.68 -5.31 2.49
CA ASN A 34 10.89 -4.14 1.62
C ASN A 34 12.35 -4.01 1.15
N TRP A 35 13.19 -4.99 1.47
CA TRP A 35 14.59 -5.04 1.06
C TRP A 35 14.80 -6.16 0.04
N LEU A 36 15.64 -5.89 -0.95
CA LEU A 36 15.99 -6.87 -1.98
C LEU A 36 16.55 -8.12 -1.29
N HIS A 37 15.97 -9.28 -1.62
CA HIS A 37 16.34 -10.57 -1.00
C HIS A 37 16.22 -10.61 0.53
N GLU A 38 15.35 -9.79 1.11
CA GLU A 38 15.15 -9.69 2.56
C GLU A 38 16.42 -9.24 3.32
N GLU A 39 17.32 -8.52 2.63
CA GLU A 39 18.61 -8.08 3.16
C GLU A 39 18.53 -6.65 3.74
N ILE A 40 18.23 -6.57 5.04
CA ILE A 40 18.22 -5.29 5.77
C ILE A 40 19.63 -4.64 5.83
N PRO A 41 19.74 -3.29 5.87
CA PRO A 41 21.00 -2.59 6.08
C PRO A 41 21.62 -2.93 7.43
N CYS A 42 22.92 -3.22 7.45
CA CYS A 42 23.68 -3.20 8.69
C CYS A 42 24.15 -1.78 9.00
N ILE A 43 24.57 -1.58 10.24
CA ILE A 43 25.17 -0.31 10.66
C ILE A 43 26.37 0.03 9.77
N GLY A 44 26.35 1.24 9.20
CA GLY A 44 27.43 1.74 8.32
C GLY A 44 27.37 1.25 6.87
N ASP A 45 26.31 0.56 6.44
CA ASP A 45 26.08 0.25 5.04
C ASP A 45 25.57 1.48 4.25
N ARG A 46 25.35 1.31 2.94
CA ARG A 46 24.81 2.34 2.05
C ARG A 46 23.44 1.91 1.55
N ILE A 47 22.42 2.73 1.78
CA ILE A 47 21.07 2.47 1.29
C ILE A 47 20.95 3.02 -0.12
N ARG A 48 20.41 2.20 -1.02
CA ARG A 48 20.00 2.58 -2.36
C ARG A 48 18.53 2.23 -2.59
N PHE A 49 17.86 3.04 -3.39
CA PHE A 49 16.50 2.75 -3.84
C PHE A 49 16.53 2.30 -5.29
N ASP A 50 15.67 1.34 -5.64
CA ASP A 50 15.48 0.96 -7.04
C ASP A 50 14.76 2.09 -7.80
N ASN A 51 15.43 2.64 -8.82
CA ASN A 51 14.92 3.74 -9.63
C ASN A 51 14.05 3.30 -10.81
N THR A 52 13.76 2.00 -10.95
CA THR A 52 12.90 1.49 -12.03
C THR A 52 11.42 1.87 -11.85
N LEU A 53 10.98 2.09 -10.61
CA LEU A 53 9.61 2.43 -10.24
C LEU A 53 9.59 3.58 -9.21
N PRO A 54 8.49 4.36 -9.12
CA PRO A 54 8.34 5.33 -8.05
C PRO A 54 8.39 4.64 -6.68
N VAL A 55 9.31 5.07 -5.81
CA VAL A 55 9.47 4.48 -4.48
C VAL A 55 8.82 5.37 -3.43
N VAL A 56 8.05 4.76 -2.52
CA VAL A 56 7.73 5.40 -1.24
C VAL A 56 8.30 4.58 -0.12
N ALA A 57 9.17 5.20 0.67
CA ALA A 57 9.79 4.64 1.84
C ALA A 57 9.46 5.50 3.05
N PHE A 58 8.98 4.87 4.12
CA PHE A 58 8.75 5.54 5.39
C PHE A 58 9.87 5.15 6.34
N MET A 59 10.66 6.15 6.69
CA MET A 59 11.58 6.05 7.81
C MET A 59 10.70 6.00 9.05
N ASP A 60 10.72 4.90 9.79
CA ASP A 60 9.89 4.69 10.98
C ASP A 60 10.71 4.51 12.26
N HIS A 61 12.02 4.33 12.10
CA HIS A 61 13.02 4.21 13.13
C HIS A 61 14.29 4.96 12.71
N ASN A 62 15.18 5.19 13.68
CA ASN A 62 16.54 5.67 13.40
C ASN A 62 17.25 4.75 12.40
N VAL A 63 18.20 5.31 11.66
CA VAL A 63 19.05 4.53 10.77
C VAL A 63 20.48 5.05 10.82
N ASN A 64 21.44 4.17 11.03
CA ASN A 64 22.86 4.44 11.06
C ASN A 64 23.52 3.79 9.85
N VAL A 65 23.76 4.61 8.83
CA VAL A 65 24.28 4.21 7.53
C VAL A 65 25.32 5.24 7.08
N GLU A 66 26.25 4.82 6.24
CA GLU A 66 27.27 5.70 5.68
C GLU A 66 26.63 6.73 4.74
N SER A 67 25.68 6.29 3.92
CA SER A 67 24.92 7.18 3.04
C SER A 67 23.58 6.58 2.62
N ILE A 68 22.67 7.46 2.21
CA ILE A 68 21.39 7.12 1.59
C ILE A 68 21.37 7.79 0.22
N GLN A 69 21.38 7.01 -0.85
CA GLN A 69 21.18 7.53 -2.20
C GLN A 69 19.69 7.63 -2.48
N LEU A 70 19.15 8.84 -2.52
CA LEU A 70 17.73 9.11 -2.73
C LEU A 70 17.21 8.54 -4.08
N PRO A 71 15.92 8.14 -4.15
CA PRO A 71 15.33 7.69 -5.40
C PRO A 71 15.20 8.85 -6.40
N ASP A 72 15.37 8.57 -7.69
CA ASP A 72 15.18 9.57 -8.75
C ASP A 72 13.72 10.01 -8.87
N ASN A 73 12.79 9.10 -8.54
CA ASN A 73 11.36 9.33 -8.53
C ASN A 73 10.75 8.63 -7.31
N GLY A 74 10.29 9.40 -6.33
CA GLY A 74 9.77 8.83 -5.11
C GLY A 74 9.67 9.82 -3.97
N LEU A 75 9.27 9.31 -2.81
CA LEU A 75 9.13 10.05 -1.56
C LEU A 75 9.78 9.27 -0.43
N ILE A 76 10.59 9.96 0.37
CA ILE A 76 11.05 9.46 1.66
C ILE A 76 10.31 10.26 2.73
N ILE A 77 9.55 9.56 3.55
CA ILE A 77 8.71 10.17 4.59
C ILE A 77 9.33 9.84 5.94
N PHE A 78 9.63 10.87 6.73
CA PHE A 78 10.09 10.71 8.10
C PHE A 78 8.86 10.75 9.01
N THR A 79 8.60 9.67 9.74
CA THR A 79 7.46 9.62 10.67
C THR A 79 7.70 10.51 11.88
N ASP A 80 6.61 10.81 12.59
CA ASP A 80 6.57 11.74 13.73
C ASP A 80 7.34 11.26 14.98
N ASN A 81 8.05 10.12 14.89
CA ASN A 81 8.77 9.48 15.98
C ASN A 81 10.09 10.17 16.36
N GLY A 82 10.44 11.30 15.74
CA GLY A 82 11.69 12.01 16.03
C GLY A 82 12.92 11.26 15.51
N ILE A 83 12.86 10.82 14.27
CA ILE A 83 13.88 9.98 13.63
C ILE A 83 15.20 10.71 13.49
N ASP A 84 16.27 10.00 13.84
CA ASP A 84 17.65 10.45 13.69
C ASP A 84 18.41 9.62 12.64
N LEU A 85 19.13 10.31 11.77
CA LEU A 85 20.04 9.71 10.79
C LEU A 85 21.44 9.68 11.41
N GLY A 86 21.90 8.48 11.76
CA GLY A 86 23.15 8.22 12.49
C GLY A 86 22.92 7.76 13.93
N GLY A 87 21.69 7.84 14.43
CA GLY A 87 21.31 7.37 15.76
C GLY A 87 21.23 5.84 15.86
N ASP A 88 21.26 5.32 17.09
CA ASP A 88 21.16 3.88 17.34
C ASP A 88 19.82 3.32 16.84
N ALA A 89 19.89 2.17 16.17
CA ALA A 89 18.77 1.51 15.51
C ALA A 89 18.78 0.00 15.80
N ASN A 90 17.83 -0.47 16.60
CA ASN A 90 17.79 -1.89 17.04
C ASN A 90 17.27 -2.86 15.97
N TRP A 91 16.80 -2.35 14.83
CA TRP A 91 16.28 -3.15 13.72
C TRP A 91 17.36 -3.45 12.66
N GLN A 92 18.44 -2.65 12.60
CA GLN A 92 19.56 -2.89 11.69
C GLN A 92 20.42 -4.05 12.18
N CYS A 93 21.04 -4.77 11.23
CA CYS A 93 22.03 -5.77 11.62
C CYS A 93 23.32 -5.12 12.14
N ALA A 94 23.96 -5.82 13.09
CA ALA A 94 25.28 -5.45 13.56
C ALA A 94 26.33 -5.93 12.55
N LYS A 95 27.35 -5.11 12.36
CA LYS A 95 28.46 -5.39 11.45
C LYS A 95 29.71 -5.76 12.22
N ASN A 96 30.49 -6.70 11.71
CA ASN A 96 31.83 -6.93 12.23
C ASN A 96 32.77 -5.80 11.76
N ASN A 97 33.70 -5.36 12.62
CA ASN A 97 34.63 -4.26 12.33
C ASN A 97 35.54 -4.47 11.09
N LEU A 98 35.53 -5.66 10.49
CA LEU A 98 36.34 -6.03 9.33
C LEU A 98 35.53 -6.02 8.02
N GLU A 99 34.22 -5.84 8.07
CA GLU A 99 33.37 -5.87 6.88
C GLU A 99 33.29 -4.48 6.26
N GLU A 100 33.52 -4.41 4.95
CA GLU A 100 33.41 -3.17 4.18
C GLU A 100 31.95 -2.77 3.96
N SER A 101 31.68 -1.46 3.87
CA SER A 101 30.38 -0.90 3.51
C SER A 101 29.85 -1.47 2.20
N LYS A 102 28.65 -2.07 2.25
CA LYS A 102 27.96 -2.60 1.06
C LYS A 102 26.75 -1.75 0.72
N ASP A 103 26.36 -1.83 -0.55
CA ASP A 103 25.10 -1.27 -1.02
C ASP A 103 23.98 -2.27 -0.73
N VAL A 104 22.94 -1.83 -0.01
CA VAL A 104 21.69 -2.58 0.17
C VAL A 104 20.54 -1.84 -0.51
N PHE A 105 19.62 -2.59 -1.09
CA PHE A 105 18.58 -2.04 -1.96
C PHE A 105 17.21 -2.13 -1.29
N PHE A 106 16.60 -0.98 -1.04
CA PHE A 106 15.19 -0.89 -0.70
C PHE A 106 14.40 -0.98 -2.00
N THR A 107 13.64 -2.06 -2.16
CA THR A 107 12.87 -2.32 -3.37
C THR A 107 11.58 -3.05 -3.02
N ARG A 108 10.55 -2.80 -3.81
CA ARG A 108 9.39 -3.67 -3.91
C ARG A 108 9.54 -4.33 -5.26
N ASP A 109 9.95 -5.60 -5.24
CA ASP A 109 10.41 -6.38 -6.40
C ASP A 109 9.44 -6.34 -7.60
N SER A 110 8.18 -5.95 -7.39
CA SER A 110 7.27 -5.65 -8.49
C SER A 110 6.11 -4.70 -8.12
N ARG A 111 5.51 -4.06 -9.13
CA ARG A 111 4.20 -3.38 -9.02
C ARG A 111 3.10 -4.30 -8.48
N HIS A 112 3.26 -5.62 -8.66
CA HIS A 112 2.30 -6.62 -8.19
C HIS A 112 2.31 -6.76 -6.67
N ASP A 113 3.42 -6.45 -6.01
CA ASP A 113 3.55 -6.57 -4.56
C ASP A 113 2.76 -5.48 -3.83
N THR A 114 2.53 -4.33 -4.46
CA THR A 114 1.69 -3.23 -3.93
C THR A 114 0.30 -3.14 -4.55
N SER A 115 -0.04 -4.06 -5.46
CA SER A 115 -1.29 -3.96 -6.21
C SER A 115 -2.50 -4.11 -5.28
N PHE A 116 -3.51 -3.27 -5.47
CA PHE A 116 -4.83 -3.46 -4.85
C PHE A 116 -5.42 -4.83 -5.19
N TYR A 117 -5.09 -5.39 -6.35
CA TYR A 117 -5.66 -6.66 -6.79
C TYR A 117 -4.87 -7.88 -6.31
N ASN A 118 -3.84 -7.68 -5.47
CA ASN A 118 -3.08 -8.78 -4.87
C ASN A 118 -3.71 -9.18 -3.52
N PRO A 119 -4.29 -10.41 -3.41
CA PRO A 119 -4.90 -10.89 -2.18
C PRO A 119 -3.99 -10.88 -0.95
N LYS A 120 -2.67 -10.97 -1.13
CA LYS A 120 -1.70 -10.98 -0.03
C LYS A 120 -1.66 -9.66 0.74
N ASN A 121 -2.06 -8.56 0.09
CA ASN A 121 -2.02 -7.23 0.68
C ASN A 121 -3.23 -6.93 1.57
N TRP A 122 -4.18 -7.87 1.68
CA TRP A 122 -5.45 -7.63 2.34
C TRP A 122 -5.66 -8.58 3.52
N ILE A 123 -5.98 -7.98 4.66
CA ILE A 123 -6.46 -8.70 5.84
C ILE A 123 -7.97 -8.50 5.93
N PRO A 124 -8.78 -9.51 5.60
CA PRO A 124 -10.21 -9.47 5.85
C PRO A 124 -10.54 -9.60 7.33
N GLU A 125 -11.57 -8.88 7.79
CA GLU A 125 -12.13 -9.06 9.14
C GLU A 125 -12.76 -10.44 9.32
N HIS A 126 -13.54 -10.91 8.34
CA HIS A 126 -14.13 -12.25 8.37
C HIS A 126 -13.31 -13.25 7.55
N LYS A 127 -12.83 -14.36 8.11
CA LYS A 127 -11.85 -15.25 7.42
C LYS A 127 -12.43 -16.30 6.45
N ARG A 128 -13.68 -16.15 5.98
CA ARG A 128 -14.35 -17.19 5.16
C ARG A 128 -14.63 -16.70 3.74
N PHE A 129 -13.67 -16.89 2.84
CA PHE A 129 -13.80 -16.45 1.45
C PHE A 129 -13.38 -17.51 0.43
N LEU A 130 -14.10 -17.53 -0.69
CA LEU A 130 -13.59 -18.06 -1.95
C LEU A 130 -12.42 -17.19 -2.41
N HIS A 131 -11.47 -17.74 -3.17
CA HIS A 131 -10.30 -16.98 -3.64
C HIS A 131 -10.66 -15.67 -4.36
N MET A 132 -11.84 -15.62 -4.99
CA MET A 132 -12.36 -14.42 -5.69
C MET A 132 -12.74 -13.27 -4.74
N ASN A 133 -12.94 -13.53 -3.44
CA ASN A 133 -13.36 -12.55 -2.44
C ASN A 133 -12.23 -12.24 -1.45
N GLN A 134 -10.97 -12.41 -1.88
CA GLN A 134 -9.79 -12.10 -1.07
C GLN A 134 -9.26 -10.67 -1.31
N VAL A 135 -9.91 -9.93 -2.20
CA VAL A 135 -9.70 -8.50 -2.44
C VAL A 135 -11.04 -7.78 -2.24
N PRO A 136 -11.04 -6.50 -1.82
CA PRO A 136 -12.28 -5.78 -1.56
C PRO A 136 -13.13 -5.57 -2.83
N SER A 137 -14.45 -5.72 -2.71
CA SER A 137 -15.45 -5.41 -3.75
C SER A 137 -16.25 -4.14 -3.45
N GLU A 138 -17.23 -3.85 -4.30
CA GLU A 138 -18.01 -2.60 -4.23
C GLU A 138 -18.87 -2.47 -2.96
N GLU A 139 -19.18 -3.59 -2.31
CA GLU A 139 -19.93 -3.65 -1.06
C GLU A 139 -19.03 -3.54 0.18
N ASP A 140 -17.72 -3.73 0.02
CA ASP A 140 -16.78 -3.86 1.12
C ASP A 140 -16.19 -2.51 1.56
N ASP A 141 -15.81 -2.44 2.83
CA ASP A 141 -15.13 -1.29 3.42
C ASP A 141 -13.61 -1.52 3.41
N VAL A 142 -12.86 -0.53 2.93
CA VAL A 142 -11.40 -0.53 2.91
C VAL A 142 -10.85 0.39 3.98
N ILE A 143 -9.88 -0.12 4.74
CA ILE A 143 -9.12 0.64 5.72
C ILE A 143 -7.63 0.57 5.37
N VAL A 144 -7.03 1.74 5.28
CA VAL A 144 -5.58 1.92 5.38
C VAL A 144 -5.28 2.41 6.79
N SER A 145 -4.48 1.65 7.54
CA SER A 145 -4.19 2.01 8.92
C SER A 145 -3.46 3.36 8.98
N HIS A 146 -3.80 4.18 9.97
CA HIS A 146 -3.17 5.48 10.21
C HIS A 146 -1.68 5.37 10.60
N ILE A 147 -1.26 4.16 10.99
CA ILE A 147 0.12 3.81 11.35
C ILE A 147 0.84 3.17 10.16
N SER A 148 0.09 2.73 9.14
CA SER A 148 0.66 2.06 7.98
C SER A 148 1.05 3.10 6.94
N ALA A 149 2.35 3.35 6.91
CA ALA A 149 3.10 3.79 5.74
C ALA A 149 2.80 2.90 4.53
N VAL A 150 2.00 3.32 3.54
CA VAL A 150 1.65 2.43 2.43
C VAL A 150 1.82 3.08 1.06
N GLN A 151 2.19 2.24 0.11
CA GLN A 151 2.10 2.54 -1.31
C GLN A 151 1.11 1.53 -1.91
N MET A 152 0.04 2.04 -2.51
CA MET A 152 -0.97 1.21 -3.15
C MET A 152 -1.03 1.54 -4.64
N TYR A 153 -0.95 0.49 -5.44
CA TYR A 153 -0.93 0.61 -6.88
C TYR A 153 -2.26 0.15 -7.49
N LEU A 154 -2.84 0.99 -8.36
CA LEU A 154 -4.11 0.78 -9.04
C LEU A 154 -3.90 0.72 -10.56
N ASP A 155 -3.99 -0.48 -11.12
CA ASP A 155 -3.93 -0.69 -12.58
C ASP A 155 -5.22 -0.26 -13.29
N ILE A 156 -6.35 -0.48 -12.63
CA ILE A 156 -7.69 -0.15 -13.11
C ILE A 156 -8.50 0.55 -12.00
N PRO A 157 -9.57 1.28 -12.34
CA PRO A 157 -10.42 1.91 -11.34
C PRO A 157 -11.02 0.89 -10.37
N VAL A 158 -11.05 1.25 -9.10
CA VAL A 158 -11.65 0.47 -8.01
C VAL A 158 -12.90 1.18 -7.51
N LYS A 159 -13.91 0.41 -7.15
CA LYS A 159 -15.08 0.86 -6.40
C LYS A 159 -15.22 0.00 -5.14
N VAL A 160 -15.39 0.67 -4.01
CA VAL A 160 -15.62 0.09 -2.68
C VAL A 160 -16.75 0.88 -2.00
N ASN A 161 -17.34 0.34 -0.94
CA ASN A 161 -18.42 1.02 -0.23
C ASN A 161 -17.89 2.25 0.52
N GLU A 162 -16.82 2.04 1.29
CA GLU A 162 -16.13 3.09 2.03
C GLU A 162 -14.60 2.91 1.94
N PHE A 163 -13.86 4.02 1.82
CA PHE A 163 -12.40 4.02 1.88
C PHE A 163 -11.93 4.95 2.99
N LYS A 164 -11.32 4.38 4.04
CA LYS A 164 -10.80 5.13 5.20
C LYS A 164 -9.29 5.20 5.15
N TRP A 165 -8.76 6.43 5.18
CA TRP A 165 -7.35 6.73 5.42
C TRP A 165 -7.25 7.74 6.58
N TYR A 166 -6.13 7.81 7.30
CA TYR A 166 -5.71 8.97 8.13
C TYR A 166 -6.84 9.74 8.87
N SER A 167 -7.68 9.03 9.64
CA SER A 167 -8.83 9.60 10.39
C SER A 167 -9.80 10.49 9.58
N ARG A 168 -9.74 10.43 8.24
CA ARG A 168 -10.68 11.10 7.32
C ARG A 168 -11.58 10.04 6.70
N GLU A 169 -12.88 10.21 6.90
CA GLU A 169 -13.91 9.38 6.29
C GLU A 169 -14.39 10.04 5.00
N VAL A 170 -14.46 9.27 3.91
CA VAL A 170 -15.06 9.71 2.65
C VAL A 170 -16.00 8.61 2.18
N SER A 171 -17.30 8.90 2.20
CA SER A 171 -18.35 8.00 1.72
C SER A 171 -18.52 8.18 0.21
N SER A 172 -18.46 7.07 -0.55
CA SER A 172 -18.41 6.98 -2.02
C SER A 172 -17.16 7.59 -2.66
N PHE A 173 -16.27 6.73 -3.15
CA PHE A 173 -15.00 7.12 -3.76
C PHE A 173 -14.97 6.76 -5.25
N ILE A 174 -14.89 7.77 -6.13
CA ILE A 174 -14.39 7.65 -7.50
C ILE A 174 -13.19 8.59 -7.57
N PHE A 175 -11.98 8.07 -7.76
CA PHE A 175 -10.81 8.93 -7.98
C PHE A 175 -10.91 9.64 -9.34
N HIS A 176 -10.92 10.97 -9.32
CA HIS A 176 -10.25 11.77 -10.33
C HIS A 176 -9.07 12.44 -9.61
N LEU A 177 -7.86 11.92 -9.83
CA LEU A 177 -6.65 12.61 -9.37
C LEU A 177 -6.45 13.84 -10.26
N GLU A 178 -6.46 15.03 -9.65
CA GLU A 178 -5.98 16.25 -10.31
C GLU A 178 -4.48 16.10 -10.57
N LEU A 179 -4.14 15.88 -11.84
CA LEU A 179 -2.77 16.02 -12.33
C LEU A 179 -2.30 17.48 -12.14
N PRO A 180 -1.04 17.74 -11.75
CA PRO A 180 -0.49 19.09 -11.87
C PRO A 180 -0.48 19.47 -13.36
N TYR A 181 -1.21 20.54 -13.69
CA TYR A 181 -1.44 21.11 -15.01
C TYR A 181 -0.25 21.04 -15.99
N SER A 182 -0.53 20.69 -17.26
CA SER A 182 -0.18 21.58 -18.39
C SER A 182 -0.78 21.17 -19.74
N TYR A 183 -1.34 22.20 -20.40
CA TYR A 183 -1.69 22.36 -21.82
C TYR A 183 -2.84 21.54 -22.44
N SER A 184 -3.92 22.28 -22.70
CA SER A 184 -5.03 21.95 -23.59
C SER A 184 -4.55 21.57 -24.99
N ASN A 185 -4.81 20.33 -25.40
CA ASN A 185 -4.90 19.95 -26.80
C ASN A 185 -6.20 19.15 -26.99
N PRO A 186 -7.22 19.66 -27.72
CA PRO A 186 -8.57 19.08 -27.72
C PRO A 186 -8.74 17.87 -28.64
N SER A 187 -7.67 17.11 -28.90
CA SER A 187 -7.72 15.93 -29.77
C SER A 187 -6.68 14.88 -29.37
N ALA A 188 -6.90 14.18 -28.27
CA ALA A 188 -6.22 12.90 -28.02
C ALA A 188 -7.06 12.02 -27.10
N ASN A 189 -7.20 10.76 -27.53
CA ASN A 189 -7.91 9.66 -26.91
C ASN A 189 -7.68 9.55 -25.39
N CYS A 190 -8.68 9.07 -24.65
CA CYS A 190 -8.56 8.69 -23.24
C CYS A 190 -7.39 7.72 -23.06
N VAL A 191 -6.24 8.25 -22.63
CA VAL A 191 -5.11 7.45 -22.17
C VAL A 191 -5.40 7.13 -20.71
N THR A 192 -5.76 5.89 -20.43
CA THR A 192 -5.79 5.35 -19.06
C THR A 192 -4.34 5.21 -18.59
N VAL A 193 -3.92 6.08 -17.68
CA VAL A 193 -2.61 5.99 -17.03
C VAL A 193 -2.79 5.21 -15.72
N PRO A 194 -2.01 4.14 -15.48
CA PRO A 194 -2.01 3.48 -14.17
C PRO A 194 -1.67 4.50 -13.08
N THR A 195 -2.45 4.47 -12.00
CA THR A 195 -2.40 5.51 -10.97
C THR A 195 -1.81 4.93 -9.69
N THR A 196 -0.82 5.62 -9.14
CA THR A 196 -0.24 5.27 -7.83
C THR A 196 -0.78 6.25 -6.81
N ILE A 197 -1.34 5.72 -5.72
CA ILE A 197 -1.81 6.54 -4.60
C ILE A 197 -0.79 6.43 -3.47
N PHE A 198 -0.36 7.58 -2.97
CA PHE A 198 0.55 7.71 -1.84
C PHE A 198 -0.27 8.16 -0.63
N LEU A 199 -0.33 7.32 0.40
CA LEU A 199 -1.16 7.52 1.60
C LEU A 199 -0.31 7.53 2.86
#